data_AF-A0A6P7IUF2-F1
#
_entry.id   AF-A0A6P7IUF2-F1
#
_cell.length_a   1.000
_cell.length_b   1.000
_cell.length_c   1.000
_cell.angle_alpha   90.00
_cell.angle_beta   90.00
_cell.angle_gamma   90.00
#
_symmetry.space_group_name_H-M   'P 1'
#
loop_
_entity.id
_entity.type
_entity.pdbx_description
1 polymer ?
#
loop_
_entity_poly.entity_id
_entity_poly.type
_entity_poly.pdbx_seq_one_letter_code
_entity_poly.pdbx_strand_id
1 'polypeptide(L)'
;MIELTSSQVSVTWCIQFMKTFNLLYTMTSRRNPWTAALLMIIMKALSSLSLTCHFAEYQIGSECCPLCSAGFRVKIDCTEFRTTSCLPCIKGTYMDNPTGRKECSSCTNCDAGSGLKVKRSCRVTSDAVCKPMEGFYCTDYKGDKCEAAQRHTSCKPGQYIQVKGTAYRDTECSDCSDGTFSNGTLTSCQPHRQCEAEKLQLIKAGTPSDDAQCGETTKTNVSVILGVIITVLFFLCAGLFVAFI
;
A
#
# COMPACT_ATOMS: atom_id res chain seq x y z
N MET A 1 -70.27 5.02 30.19
CA MET A 1 -70.63 5.94 29.08
C MET A 1 -69.36 6.66 28.67
N ILE A 2 -69.20 6.87 27.35
CA ILE A 2 -68.11 7.51 26.60
C ILE A 2 -67.17 6.51 25.91
N GLU A 3 -67.38 6.45 24.59
CA GLU A 3 -66.55 5.88 23.52
C GLU A 3 -65.14 6.49 23.48
N LEU A 4 -64.21 5.85 22.76
CA LEU A 4 -63.29 6.52 21.84
C LEU A 4 -62.61 5.49 20.90
N THR A 5 -63.10 5.49 19.66
CA THR A 5 -62.45 5.22 18.36
C THR A 5 -61.02 4.66 18.34
N SER A 6 -60.83 3.45 17.79
CA SER A 6 -59.52 2.92 17.40
C SER A 6 -59.13 3.40 16.01
N SER A 7 -58.04 4.17 15.95
CA SER A 7 -57.45 4.79 14.78
C SER A 7 -56.83 3.79 13.79
N GLN A 8 -56.81 4.22 12.53
CA GLN A 8 -56.16 3.57 11.39
C GLN A 8 -54.65 3.39 11.61
N VAL A 9 -54.12 2.25 11.18
CA VAL A 9 -52.68 2.09 10.92
C VAL A 9 -52.51 1.56 9.50
N SER A 10 -52.14 2.45 8.58
CA SER A 10 -51.66 2.11 7.24
C SER A 10 -50.19 1.72 7.33
N VAL A 11 -49.85 0.51 6.89
CA VAL A 11 -48.46 0.05 6.84
C VAL A 11 -48.08 -0.16 5.37
N THR A 12 -47.47 0.86 4.78
CA THR A 12 -46.92 0.85 3.43
C THR A 12 -45.56 0.15 3.45
N TRP A 13 -45.48 -1.07 2.91
CA TRP A 13 -44.20 -1.74 2.69
C TRP A 13 -43.69 -1.44 1.27
N CYS A 14 -42.70 -0.55 1.17
CA CYS A 14 -41.94 -0.34 -0.07
C CYS A 14 -40.86 -1.41 -0.19
N ILE A 15 -41.08 -2.42 -1.03
CA ILE A 15 -39.99 -3.29 -1.51
C ILE A 15 -39.38 -2.60 -2.73
N GLN A 16 -38.17 -2.07 -2.55
CA GLN A 16 -37.46 -1.34 -3.58
C GLN A 16 -36.77 -2.32 -4.53
N PHE A 17 -37.46 -2.70 -5.61
CA PHE A 17 -36.84 -3.24 -6.82
C PHE A 17 -37.15 -2.32 -8.02
N MET A 18 -36.20 -2.27 -8.94
CA MET A 18 -35.99 -1.22 -9.94
C MET A 18 -37.20 -0.84 -10.83
N LYS A 19 -37.26 0.46 -11.12
CA LYS A 19 -38.12 1.20 -12.07
C LYS A 19 -38.51 0.40 -13.32
N THR A 20 -39.80 0.13 -13.51
CA THR A 20 -40.72 0.77 -14.50
C THR A 20 -42.06 0.01 -14.47
N PHE A 21 -43.17 0.71 -14.73
CA PHE A 21 -44.60 0.29 -14.68
C PHE A 21 -45.37 0.53 -13.36
N ASN A 22 -45.93 1.73 -13.25
CA ASN A 22 -47.13 1.97 -12.46
C ASN A 22 -48.33 1.33 -13.17
N LEU A 23 -48.80 0.18 -12.69
CA LEU A 23 -50.14 -0.34 -12.98
C LEU A 23 -50.94 -0.33 -11.67
N LEU A 24 -51.78 0.69 -11.54
CA LEU A 24 -52.71 0.88 -10.43
C LEU A 24 -53.80 -0.21 -10.50
N TYR A 25 -53.61 -1.33 -9.80
CA TYR A 25 -54.67 -2.32 -9.59
C TYR A 25 -55.30 -2.13 -8.21
N THR A 26 -56.53 -1.63 -8.18
CA THR A 26 -57.38 -1.59 -6.98
C THR A 26 -57.89 -3.00 -6.67
N MET A 27 -57.30 -3.65 -5.66
CA MET A 27 -57.72 -4.97 -5.19
C MET A 27 -58.93 -4.87 -4.25
N THR A 28 -60.14 -4.99 -4.79
CA THR A 28 -61.32 -5.37 -3.98
C THR A 28 -61.24 -6.87 -3.67
N SER A 29 -60.81 -7.16 -2.45
CA SER A 29 -60.71 -8.52 -1.90
C SER A 29 -62.08 -9.20 -1.82
N ARG A 30 -62.40 -10.03 -2.82
CA ARG A 30 -63.18 -11.26 -2.60
C ARG A 30 -62.18 -12.41 -2.67
N ARG A 31 -61.91 -13.06 -1.53
CA ARG A 31 -61.10 -14.29 -1.44
C ARG A 31 -61.78 -15.40 -2.27
N ASN A 32 -61.51 -15.42 -3.56
CA ASN A 32 -61.81 -16.56 -4.40
C ASN A 32 -60.57 -17.47 -4.42
N PRO A 33 -60.57 -18.62 -3.73
CA PRO A 33 -59.39 -19.50 -3.66
C PRO A 33 -58.93 -19.96 -5.05
N TRP A 34 -59.85 -19.98 -6.02
CA TRP A 34 -59.57 -20.32 -7.41
C TRP A 34 -58.70 -19.28 -8.13
N THR A 35 -58.86 -17.98 -7.85
CA THR A 35 -58.05 -16.92 -8.51
C THR A 35 -56.63 -16.85 -7.96
N ALA A 36 -56.46 -17.06 -6.65
CA ALA A 36 -55.15 -17.16 -6.03
C ALA A 36 -54.40 -18.43 -6.50
N ALA A 37 -55.10 -19.57 -6.61
CA ALA A 37 -54.52 -20.78 -7.16
C ALA A 37 -54.09 -20.61 -8.64
N LEU A 38 -54.92 -19.95 -9.46
CA LEU A 38 -54.59 -19.67 -10.86
C LEU A 38 -53.35 -18.75 -10.99
N LEU A 39 -53.26 -17.69 -10.18
CA LEU A 39 -52.10 -16.79 -10.11
C LEU A 39 -50.83 -17.54 -9.69
N MET A 40 -50.91 -18.44 -8.70
CA MET A 40 -49.77 -19.26 -8.28
C MET A 40 -49.33 -20.26 -9.36
N ILE A 41 -50.26 -20.83 -10.14
CA ILE A 41 -49.96 -21.71 -11.28
C ILE A 41 -49.31 -20.90 -12.41
N ILE A 42 -49.81 -19.70 -12.71
CA ILE A 42 -49.24 -18.79 -13.71
C ILE A 42 -47.82 -18.37 -13.29
N MET A 43 -47.59 -17.98 -12.04
CA MET A 43 -46.26 -17.63 -11.54
C MET A 43 -45.29 -18.82 -11.59
N LYS A 44 -45.75 -20.06 -11.34
CA LYS A 44 -44.97 -21.30 -11.51
C LYS A 44 -44.66 -21.62 -12.99
N ALA A 45 -45.63 -21.42 -13.88
CA ALA A 45 -45.47 -21.63 -15.32
C ALA A 45 -44.53 -20.58 -15.96
N LEU A 46 -44.58 -19.32 -15.49
CA LEU A 46 -43.63 -18.29 -15.91
C LEU A 46 -42.21 -18.51 -15.36
N SER A 47 -42.08 -19.12 -14.17
CA SER A 47 -40.75 -19.47 -13.61
C SER A 47 -40.12 -20.71 -14.25
N SER A 48 -40.88 -21.53 -14.97
CA SER A 48 -40.34 -22.62 -15.82
C SER A 48 -39.84 -22.17 -17.20
N LEU A 49 -39.97 -20.88 -17.55
CA LEU A 49 -39.52 -20.30 -18.83
C LEU A 49 -38.23 -19.48 -18.67
N SER A 50 -37.37 -19.79 -17.70
CA SER A 50 -36.00 -19.24 -17.65
C SER A 50 -35.02 -20.29 -18.16
N LEU A 51 -34.55 -20.14 -19.39
CA LEU A 51 -33.47 -20.96 -19.93
C LEU A 51 -32.24 -20.81 -19.02
N THR A 52 -31.88 -21.89 -18.32
CA THR A 52 -30.72 -21.90 -17.42
C THR A 52 -29.67 -22.80 -18.05
N CYS A 53 -28.60 -22.22 -18.58
CA CYS A 53 -27.54 -22.99 -19.23
C CYS A 53 -26.75 -23.82 -18.22
N HIS A 54 -26.10 -24.88 -18.71
CA HIS A 54 -25.21 -25.69 -17.89
C HIS A 54 -24.00 -24.88 -17.42
N PHE A 55 -23.32 -25.28 -16.33
CA PHE A 55 -22.20 -24.51 -15.78
C PHE A 55 -21.01 -24.36 -16.74
N ALA A 56 -20.90 -25.25 -17.73
CA ALA A 56 -19.88 -25.23 -18.78
C ALA A 56 -20.32 -24.45 -20.04
N GLU A 57 -21.44 -23.73 -19.96
CA GLU A 57 -22.06 -23.02 -21.06
C GLU A 57 -22.36 -21.56 -20.68
N TYR A 58 -22.47 -20.69 -21.69
CA TYR A 58 -22.97 -19.33 -21.56
C TYR A 58 -24.19 -19.13 -22.43
N GLN A 59 -25.06 -18.21 -22.01
CA GLN A 59 -26.28 -17.91 -22.75
C GLN A 59 -26.02 -16.83 -23.80
N ILE A 60 -26.48 -17.07 -25.04
CA ILE A 60 -26.58 -16.07 -26.09
C ILE A 60 -27.99 -16.11 -26.68
N GLY A 61 -28.78 -15.06 -26.43
CA GLY A 61 -30.21 -15.08 -26.78
C GLY A 61 -30.94 -16.24 -26.10
N SER A 62 -31.49 -17.15 -26.91
CA SER A 62 -32.19 -18.37 -26.46
C SER A 62 -31.36 -19.65 -26.62
N GLU A 63 -30.06 -19.55 -26.93
CA GLU A 63 -29.16 -20.69 -27.06
C GLU A 63 -28.16 -20.76 -25.89
N CYS A 64 -27.77 -21.97 -25.53
CA CYS A 64 -26.70 -22.24 -24.58
C CYS A 64 -25.47 -22.73 -25.35
N CYS A 65 -24.38 -21.98 -25.25
CA CYS A 65 -23.15 -22.22 -25.99
C CYS A 65 -22.04 -22.71 -25.07
N PRO A 66 -21.20 -23.67 -25.48
CA PRO A 66 -20.07 -24.10 -24.67
C PRO A 66 -19.06 -22.97 -24.46
N LEU A 67 -18.51 -22.87 -23.24
CA LEU A 67 -17.49 -21.88 -22.88
C LEU A 67 -16.17 -22.15 -23.60
N CYS A 68 -15.40 -21.09 -23.86
CA CYS A 68 -13.99 -21.21 -24.23
C CYS A 68 -13.15 -21.52 -22.99
N SER A 69 -12.12 -22.36 -23.15
CA SER A 69 -11.19 -22.69 -22.06
C SER A 69 -10.35 -21.49 -21.63
N ALA A 70 -9.75 -21.56 -20.43
CA ALA A 70 -8.81 -20.55 -19.96
C ALA A 70 -7.70 -20.30 -20.99
N GLY A 71 -7.29 -19.04 -21.15
CA GLY A 71 -6.39 -18.59 -22.21
C GLY A 71 -7.04 -18.27 -23.55
N PHE A 72 -8.34 -18.49 -23.70
CA PHE A 72 -9.09 -18.23 -24.92
C PHE A 72 -10.30 -17.33 -24.67
N ARG A 73 -10.67 -16.57 -25.70
CA ARG A 73 -11.90 -15.76 -25.77
C ARG A 73 -12.81 -16.26 -26.88
N VAL A 74 -14.09 -15.92 -26.80
CA VAL A 74 -15.04 -16.18 -27.88
C VAL A 74 -14.70 -15.28 -29.07
N LYS A 75 -14.49 -15.90 -30.23
CA LYS A 75 -14.35 -15.19 -31.52
C LYS A 75 -15.69 -15.09 -32.23
N ILE A 76 -16.40 -16.21 -32.31
CA ILE A 76 -17.72 -16.34 -32.93
C ILE A 76 -18.56 -17.19 -31.98
N ASP A 77 -19.76 -16.70 -31.67
CA ASP A 77 -20.71 -17.45 -30.83
C ASP A 77 -21.14 -18.75 -31.52
N CYS A 78 -21.64 -19.69 -30.71
CA CYS A 78 -22.25 -20.89 -31.27
C CYS A 78 -23.54 -20.54 -32.03
N THR A 79 -23.97 -21.48 -32.86
CA THR A 79 -25.31 -21.50 -33.47
C THR A 79 -25.90 -22.89 -33.23
N GLU A 80 -27.20 -23.08 -33.51
CA GLU A 80 -27.87 -24.40 -33.46
C GLU A 80 -27.03 -25.58 -34.03
N PHE A 81 -26.27 -25.34 -35.10
CA PHE A 81 -25.46 -26.36 -35.79
C PHE A 81 -23.94 -26.23 -35.63
N ARG A 82 -23.43 -25.19 -34.94
CA ARG A 82 -21.99 -24.94 -34.83
C ARG A 82 -21.61 -24.61 -33.40
N THR A 83 -20.55 -25.23 -32.90
CA THR A 83 -19.98 -24.90 -31.58
C THR A 83 -19.29 -23.54 -31.56
N THR A 84 -19.10 -23.00 -30.36
CA THR A 84 -18.38 -21.76 -30.10
C THR A 84 -16.98 -21.79 -30.71
N SER A 85 -16.62 -20.77 -31.49
CA SER A 85 -15.26 -20.61 -32.01
C SER A 85 -14.42 -19.80 -31.04
N CYS A 86 -13.33 -20.40 -30.54
CA CYS A 86 -12.44 -19.79 -29.57
C CYS A 86 -11.13 -19.31 -30.22
N LEU A 87 -10.61 -18.18 -29.74
CA LEU A 87 -9.33 -17.61 -30.17
C LEU A 87 -8.45 -17.34 -28.95
N PRO A 88 -7.14 -17.63 -28.99
CA PRO A 88 -6.26 -17.39 -27.84
C PRO A 88 -6.16 -15.90 -27.51
N CYS A 89 -5.95 -15.61 -26.24
CA CYS A 89 -5.59 -14.26 -25.78
C CYS A 89 -4.24 -13.84 -26.36
N ILE A 90 -4.10 -12.55 -26.64
CA ILE A 90 -2.84 -11.98 -27.12
C ILE A 90 -1.90 -11.66 -25.95
N LYS A 91 -0.61 -11.48 -26.26
CA LYS A 91 0.39 -11.08 -25.26
C LYS A 91 -0.04 -9.78 -24.57
N GLY A 92 0.04 -9.75 -23.24
CA GLY A 92 -0.43 -8.63 -22.42
C GLY A 92 -1.90 -8.74 -21.99
N THR A 93 -2.59 -9.81 -22.36
CA THR A 93 -3.94 -10.14 -21.87
C THR A 93 -4.02 -11.57 -21.36
N TYR A 94 -5.03 -11.85 -20.54
CA TYR A 94 -5.27 -13.16 -19.97
C TYR A 94 -6.76 -13.48 -19.80
N MET A 95 -7.05 -14.76 -19.63
CA MET A 95 -8.34 -15.31 -19.21
C MET A 95 -8.06 -16.50 -18.31
N ASP A 96 -8.38 -16.39 -17.02
CA ASP A 96 -8.00 -17.37 -16.00
C ASP A 96 -8.99 -18.52 -15.84
N ASN A 97 -10.25 -18.29 -16.21
CA ASN A 97 -11.33 -19.25 -16.12
C ASN A 97 -11.99 -19.48 -17.49
N PRO A 98 -12.69 -20.63 -17.67
CA PRO A 98 -13.54 -20.81 -18.84
C PRO A 98 -14.58 -19.69 -18.97
N THR A 99 -14.78 -19.19 -20.18
CA THR A 99 -15.50 -17.93 -20.39
C THR A 99 -16.34 -17.90 -21.67
N GLY A 100 -17.44 -17.16 -21.63
CA GLY A 100 -18.21 -16.72 -22.79
C GLY A 100 -17.85 -15.32 -23.27
N ARG A 101 -16.83 -14.68 -22.67
CA ARG A 101 -16.43 -13.31 -23.01
C ARG A 101 -15.71 -13.27 -24.36
N LYS A 102 -16.00 -12.21 -25.12
CA LYS A 102 -15.33 -11.93 -26.39
C LYS A 102 -13.99 -11.23 -26.26
N GLU A 103 -13.65 -10.71 -25.09
CA GLU A 103 -12.41 -9.98 -24.84
C GLU A 103 -11.66 -10.57 -23.65
N CYS A 104 -10.33 -10.61 -23.73
CA CYS A 104 -9.46 -11.00 -22.63
C CYS A 104 -9.17 -9.81 -21.72
N SER A 105 -8.93 -10.08 -20.44
CA SER A 105 -8.57 -9.05 -19.46
C SER A 105 -7.12 -8.60 -19.66
N SER A 106 -6.87 -7.30 -19.54
CA SER A 106 -5.50 -6.78 -19.54
C SER A 106 -4.73 -7.27 -18.32
N CYS A 107 -3.47 -7.63 -18.52
CA CYS A 107 -2.59 -7.99 -17.42
C CYS A 107 -2.34 -6.78 -16.51
N THR A 108 -2.27 -7.03 -15.20
CA THR A 108 -1.81 -6.05 -14.22
C THR A 108 -0.37 -5.62 -14.54
N ASN A 109 -0.12 -4.31 -14.51
CA ASN A 109 1.22 -3.76 -14.67
C ASN A 109 1.82 -3.50 -13.29
N CYS A 110 2.92 -4.18 -12.96
CA CYS A 110 3.66 -3.94 -11.73
C CYS A 110 4.64 -2.79 -11.96
N ASP A 111 4.12 -1.57 -11.87
CA ASP A 111 4.88 -0.35 -12.12
C ASP A 111 5.94 -0.10 -11.04
N ALA A 112 7.18 0.11 -11.48
CA ALA A 112 8.29 0.47 -10.61
C ALA A 112 8.13 1.87 -10.00
N GLY A 113 7.45 2.80 -10.70
CA GLY A 113 7.11 4.13 -10.18
C GLY A 113 6.21 4.06 -8.95
N SER A 114 5.36 3.05 -8.89
CA SER A 114 4.47 2.74 -7.77
C SER A 114 5.13 1.84 -6.69
N GLY A 115 6.44 1.61 -6.76
CA GLY A 115 7.17 0.80 -5.79
C GLY A 115 6.91 -0.71 -5.89
N LEU A 116 6.36 -1.18 -7.02
CA LEU A 116 6.02 -2.56 -7.26
C LEU A 116 6.97 -3.22 -8.27
N LYS A 117 7.15 -4.53 -8.14
CA LYS A 117 7.85 -5.37 -9.10
C LYS A 117 7.09 -6.66 -9.35
N VAL A 118 7.30 -7.26 -10.52
CA VAL A 118 6.68 -8.53 -10.88
C VAL A 118 7.19 -9.64 -9.96
N LYS A 119 6.27 -10.30 -9.24
CA LYS A 119 6.51 -11.56 -8.51
C LYS A 119 6.30 -12.75 -9.45
N ARG A 120 5.20 -12.72 -10.21
CA ARG A 120 4.86 -13.73 -11.22
C ARG A 120 4.44 -13.01 -12.50
N SER A 121 5.04 -13.40 -13.62
CA SER A 121 4.73 -12.81 -14.93
C SER A 121 3.32 -13.17 -15.39
N CYS A 122 2.73 -12.29 -16.19
CA CYS A 122 1.45 -12.57 -16.83
C CYS A 122 1.58 -13.71 -17.86
N ARG A 123 0.54 -14.53 -17.94
CA ARG A 123 0.36 -15.59 -18.94
C ARG A 123 -1.03 -15.45 -19.54
N VAL A 124 -1.27 -16.03 -20.70
CA VAL A 124 -2.61 -16.01 -21.31
C VAL A 124 -3.68 -16.65 -20.39
N THR A 125 -3.30 -17.56 -19.49
CA THR A 125 -4.20 -18.21 -18.53
C THR A 125 -4.18 -17.60 -17.12
N SER A 126 -3.41 -16.54 -16.86
CA SER A 126 -3.31 -15.99 -15.51
C SER A 126 -2.71 -14.59 -15.49
N ASP A 127 -3.28 -13.73 -14.67
CA ASP A 127 -2.74 -12.40 -14.43
C ASP A 127 -1.30 -12.40 -13.85
N ALA A 128 -0.62 -11.26 -14.03
CA ALA A 128 0.58 -10.93 -13.27
C ALA A 128 0.26 -10.83 -11.77
N VAL A 129 1.26 -11.13 -10.95
CA VAL A 129 1.22 -10.91 -9.50
C VAL A 129 2.33 -9.93 -9.15
N CYS A 130 1.98 -8.85 -8.48
CA CYS A 130 2.93 -7.82 -8.06
C CYS A 130 3.34 -8.01 -6.60
N LYS A 131 4.57 -7.59 -6.28
CA LYS A 131 5.11 -7.50 -4.92
C LYS A 131 5.85 -6.17 -4.74
N PRO A 132 6.05 -5.69 -3.50
CA PRO A 132 6.87 -4.52 -3.25
C PRO A 132 8.31 -4.68 -3.73
N MET A 133 8.91 -3.57 -4.15
CA MET A 133 10.34 -3.45 -4.41
C MET A 133 11.14 -3.41 -3.10
N GLU A 134 12.47 -3.48 -3.21
CA GLU A 134 13.33 -3.28 -2.04
C GLU A 134 13.24 -1.84 -1.57
N GLY A 135 13.18 -1.65 -0.24
CA GLY A 135 12.92 -0.35 0.36
C GLY A 135 11.44 0.06 0.30
N PHE A 136 10.53 -0.85 -0.01
CA PHE A 136 9.08 -0.64 0.02
C PHE A 136 8.37 -1.76 0.79
N TYR A 137 7.22 -1.44 1.35
CA TYR A 137 6.28 -2.40 1.93
C TYR A 137 4.91 -2.23 1.28
N CYS A 138 4.13 -3.31 1.26
CA CYS A 138 2.78 -3.27 0.71
C CYS A 138 1.80 -2.66 1.71
N THR A 139 0.91 -1.80 1.23
CA THR A 139 -0.16 -1.20 2.03
C THR A 139 -1.52 -1.83 1.73
N ASP A 140 -1.68 -2.49 0.57
CA ASP A 140 -2.92 -3.16 0.17
C ASP A 140 -2.63 -4.56 -0.42
N TYR A 141 -2.92 -5.59 0.37
CA TYR A 141 -2.82 -6.99 -0.04
C TYR A 141 -4.18 -7.55 -0.45
N LYS A 142 -4.26 -8.08 -1.67
CA LYS A 142 -5.36 -8.96 -2.10
C LYS A 142 -4.83 -10.38 -2.35
N GLY A 143 -4.96 -11.22 -1.32
CA GLY A 143 -4.36 -12.54 -1.31
C GLY A 143 -2.83 -12.44 -1.35
N ASP A 144 -2.20 -12.93 -2.41
CA ASP A 144 -0.75 -12.88 -2.58
C ASP A 144 -0.26 -11.74 -3.50
N LYS A 145 -1.20 -10.90 -3.98
CA LYS A 145 -0.97 -9.72 -4.82
C LYS A 145 -0.87 -8.47 -3.95
N CYS A 146 0.14 -7.64 -4.22
CA CYS A 146 0.21 -6.28 -3.67
C CYS A 146 -0.31 -5.28 -4.71
N GLU A 147 -1.35 -4.52 -4.36
CA GLU A 147 -1.94 -3.50 -5.25
C GLU A 147 -1.30 -2.13 -5.11
N ALA A 148 -0.83 -1.79 -3.91
CA ALA A 148 -0.16 -0.53 -3.62
C ALA A 148 1.02 -0.75 -2.67
N ALA A 149 2.13 -0.08 -2.93
CA ALA A 149 3.33 -0.12 -2.10
C ALA A 149 3.77 1.28 -1.70
N GLN A 150 4.34 1.38 -0.50
CA GLN A 150 4.88 2.60 0.07
C GLN A 150 6.36 2.40 0.41
N ARG A 151 7.16 3.44 0.23
CA ARG A 151 8.57 3.43 0.61
C ARG A 151 8.71 3.25 2.11
N HIS A 152 9.70 2.47 2.54
CA HIS A 152 10.08 2.36 3.93
C HIS A 152 10.45 3.72 4.52
N THR A 153 10.07 3.93 5.77
CA THR A 153 10.48 5.08 6.56
C THR A 153 12.00 5.08 6.74
N SER A 154 12.63 6.21 6.43
CA SER A 154 14.03 6.47 6.75
C SER A 154 14.12 7.09 8.14
N CYS A 155 14.88 6.48 9.04
CA CYS A 155 15.11 7.05 10.36
C CYS A 155 15.91 8.35 10.25
N LYS A 156 15.60 9.30 11.13
CA LYS A 156 16.26 10.61 11.14
C LYS A 156 17.59 10.53 11.90
N PRO A 157 18.52 11.47 11.69
CA PRO A 157 19.62 11.68 12.62
C PRO A 157 19.07 11.84 14.05
N GLY A 158 19.73 11.22 15.03
CA GLY A 158 19.17 11.09 16.39
C GLY A 158 18.45 9.77 16.64
N GLN A 159 18.15 9.01 15.58
CA GLN A 159 17.42 7.75 15.66
C GLN A 159 18.23 6.58 15.10
N TYR A 160 17.90 5.38 15.55
CA TYR A 160 18.39 4.13 14.99
C TYR A 160 17.23 3.26 14.49
N ILE A 161 17.55 2.34 13.60
CA ILE A 161 16.61 1.35 13.05
C ILE A 161 16.39 0.28 14.12
N GLN A 162 15.26 0.36 14.83
CA GLN A 162 14.88 -0.62 15.83
C GLN A 162 14.36 -1.89 15.17
N VAL A 163 13.48 -1.74 14.17
CA VAL A 163 12.97 -2.86 13.36
C VAL A 163 13.18 -2.52 11.90
N LYS A 164 13.88 -3.40 11.19
CA LYS A 164 14.09 -3.25 9.75
C LYS A 164 12.79 -3.51 8.99
N GLY A 165 12.45 -2.62 8.06
CA GLY A 165 11.30 -2.79 7.18
C GLY A 165 11.35 -4.08 6.35
N THR A 166 10.18 -4.64 6.07
CA THR A 166 9.98 -5.85 5.25
C THR A 166 8.99 -5.57 4.13
N ALA A 167 8.70 -6.54 3.26
CA ALA A 167 7.64 -6.38 2.26
C ALA A 167 6.24 -6.18 2.86
N TYR A 168 6.05 -6.47 4.16
CA TYR A 168 4.75 -6.43 4.83
C TYR A 168 4.63 -5.34 5.88
N ARG A 169 5.76 -4.79 6.34
CA ARG A 169 5.80 -3.82 7.44
C ARG A 169 6.84 -2.76 7.16
N ASP A 170 6.54 -1.56 7.64
CA ASP A 170 7.47 -0.45 7.57
C ASP A 170 8.67 -0.63 8.52
N THR A 171 9.71 0.18 8.31
CA THR A 171 10.82 0.36 9.25
C THR A 171 10.32 1.09 10.49
N GLU A 172 10.72 0.62 11.67
CA GLU A 172 10.45 1.28 12.94
C GLU A 172 11.75 1.89 13.49
N CYS A 173 11.67 3.15 13.89
CA CYS A 173 12.79 3.95 14.37
C CYS A 173 12.66 4.22 15.87
N SER A 174 13.77 4.32 16.57
CA SER A 174 13.82 4.70 17.98
C SER A 174 14.90 5.73 18.23
N ASP A 175 14.70 6.59 19.23
CA ASP A 175 15.65 7.66 19.57
C ASP A 175 16.89 7.11 20.29
N CYS A 176 18.02 7.77 20.08
CA CYS A 176 19.24 7.50 20.82
C CYS A 176 19.17 8.04 22.25
N SER A 177 19.68 7.26 23.21
CA SER A 177 19.83 7.70 24.59
C SER A 177 21.03 8.63 24.76
N ASP A 178 21.06 9.37 25.87
CA ASP A 178 22.19 10.22 26.23
C ASP A 178 23.53 9.47 26.17
N GLY A 179 24.56 10.15 25.67
CA GLY A 179 25.89 9.57 25.46
C GLY A 179 26.00 8.68 24.22
N THR A 180 24.97 8.61 23.37
CA THR A 180 25.01 7.86 22.10
C THR A 180 24.50 8.69 20.93
N PHE A 181 24.88 8.30 19.70
CA PHE A 181 24.45 8.96 18.48
C PHE A 181 24.19 8.00 17.32
N SER A 182 23.43 8.47 16.33
CA SER A 182 23.21 7.79 15.05
C SER A 182 22.83 8.79 13.97
N ASN A 183 23.30 8.55 12.75
CA ASN A 183 22.93 9.32 11.56
C ASN A 183 21.59 8.86 10.92
N GLY A 184 20.86 7.93 11.55
CA GLY A 184 19.60 7.36 11.03
C GLY A 184 19.76 6.10 10.17
N THR A 185 20.99 5.66 9.88
CA THR A 185 21.24 4.47 9.02
C THR A 185 21.64 3.23 9.79
N LEU A 186 21.94 3.38 11.08
CA LEU A 186 22.45 2.30 11.94
C LEU A 186 21.31 1.55 12.62
N THR A 187 21.54 0.27 12.92
CA THR A 187 20.61 -0.59 13.69
C THR A 187 20.74 -0.43 15.21
N SER A 188 21.69 0.38 15.66
CA SER A 188 21.89 0.73 17.07
C SER A 188 22.66 2.04 17.14
N CYS A 189 22.44 2.82 18.19
CA CYS A 189 23.24 4.02 18.44
C CYS A 189 24.67 3.64 18.85
N GLN A 190 25.63 4.45 18.42
CA GLN A 190 27.03 4.31 18.80
C GLN A 190 27.33 5.20 20.01
N PRO A 191 28.18 4.76 20.95
CA PRO A 191 28.59 5.62 22.05
C PRO A 191 29.39 6.82 21.54
N HIS A 192 29.22 7.97 22.18
CA HIS A 192 30.05 9.14 21.89
C HIS A 192 31.52 8.86 22.20
N ARG A 193 32.38 9.42 21.36
CA ARG A 193 33.83 9.42 21.58
C ARG A 193 34.18 10.09 22.91
N GLN A 194 35.04 9.42 23.68
CA GLN A 194 35.51 9.89 24.99
C GLN A 194 36.87 10.57 24.82
N CYS A 195 36.88 11.90 24.71
CA CYS A 195 38.10 12.66 24.42
C CYS A 195 39.20 12.46 25.50
N GLU A 196 38.80 12.34 26.76
CA GLU A 196 39.69 12.15 27.90
C GLU A 196 40.44 10.82 27.83
N ALA A 197 39.78 9.76 27.33
CA ALA A 197 40.40 8.45 27.12
C ALA A 197 41.52 8.50 26.07
N GLU A 198 41.44 9.47 25.15
CA GLU A 198 42.42 9.70 24.09
C GLU A 198 43.40 10.84 24.41
N LYS A 199 43.39 11.38 25.63
CA LYS A 199 44.21 12.53 26.06
C LYS A 199 43.99 13.81 25.23
N LEU A 200 42.82 13.94 24.61
CA LEU A 200 42.38 15.13 23.89
C LEU A 200 41.41 15.95 24.75
N GLN A 201 41.22 17.22 24.39
CA GLN A 201 40.20 18.07 24.99
C GLN A 201 38.92 18.03 24.17
N LEU A 202 37.77 18.04 24.85
CA LEU A 202 36.47 18.16 24.21
C LEU A 202 36.32 19.56 23.61
N ILE A 203 36.19 19.63 22.28
CA ILE A 203 35.92 20.87 21.54
C ILE A 203 34.42 21.12 21.44
N LYS A 204 33.66 20.08 21.09
CA LYS A 204 32.21 20.13 20.94
C LYS A 204 31.57 18.87 21.51
N ALA A 205 30.62 19.05 22.41
CA ALA A 205 29.83 17.94 22.96
C ALA A 205 29.07 17.20 21.85
N GLY A 206 28.98 15.87 21.99
CA GLY A 206 28.17 15.04 21.12
C GLY A 206 26.67 15.33 21.29
N THR A 207 25.90 15.03 20.25
CA THR A 207 24.43 15.10 20.25
C THR A 207 23.86 13.73 19.87
N PRO A 208 22.55 13.47 19.98
CA PRO A 208 21.97 12.24 19.47
C PRO A 208 22.24 11.99 17.97
N SER A 209 22.52 13.04 17.20
CA SER A 209 22.75 12.97 15.75
C SER A 209 24.23 12.89 15.37
N ASP A 210 25.11 13.45 16.20
CA ASP A 210 26.52 13.70 15.87
C ASP A 210 27.44 13.31 17.02
N ASP A 211 28.62 12.79 16.68
CA ASP A 211 29.64 12.44 17.67
C ASP A 211 30.27 13.67 18.34
N ALA A 212 30.90 13.44 19.49
CA ALA A 212 31.74 14.41 20.16
C ALA A 212 33.00 14.73 19.34
N GLN A 213 33.36 16.02 19.26
CA GLN A 213 34.57 16.46 18.57
C GLN A 213 35.68 16.75 19.58
N CYS A 214 36.82 16.11 19.38
CA CYS A 214 38.00 16.24 20.24
C CYS A 214 39.14 16.94 19.48
N GLY A 215 40.02 17.61 20.20
CA GLY A 215 41.29 18.08 19.62
C GLY A 215 42.30 18.54 20.65
N GLU A 216 43.49 18.89 20.15
CA GLU A 216 44.59 19.37 20.99
C GLU A 216 44.42 20.85 21.26
N THR A 217 44.32 21.24 22.53
CA THR A 217 44.56 22.62 22.93
C THR A 217 46.06 22.88 22.91
N THR A 218 46.56 23.53 21.86
CA THR A 218 47.88 24.14 21.93
C THR A 218 47.82 25.28 22.95
N LYS A 219 48.23 25.00 24.19
CA LYS A 219 48.59 26.07 25.12
C LYS A 219 49.85 26.74 24.56
N THR A 220 49.67 27.70 23.66
CA THR A 220 50.72 28.68 23.43
C THR A 220 50.89 29.39 24.76
N ASN A 221 52.00 29.10 25.44
CA ASN A 221 52.36 29.78 26.68
C ASN A 221 52.71 31.23 26.31
N VAL A 222 51.70 32.06 26.06
CA VAL A 222 51.85 33.48 25.75
C VAL A 222 52.65 34.16 26.86
N SER A 223 52.50 33.71 28.11
CA SER A 223 53.33 34.15 29.25
C SER A 223 54.82 33.80 29.10
N VAL A 224 55.18 32.64 28.54
CA VAL A 224 56.58 32.26 28.29
C VAL A 224 57.13 33.08 27.12
N ILE A 225 56.37 33.27 26.05
CA ILE A 225 56.78 34.07 24.89
C ILE A 225 56.98 35.53 25.31
N LEU A 226 56.03 36.11 26.04
CA LEU A 226 56.12 37.48 26.56
C LEU A 226 57.27 37.62 27.57
N GLY A 227 57.48 36.61 28.43
CA GLY A 227 58.60 36.55 29.37
C GLY A 227 59.95 36.55 28.66
N VAL A 228 60.13 35.72 27.63
CA VAL A 228 61.36 35.69 26.81
C VAL A 228 61.59 37.04 26.14
N ILE A 229 60.55 37.64 25.53
CA ILE A 229 60.66 38.96 24.88
C ILE A 229 61.09 40.05 25.88
N ILE A 230 60.47 40.11 27.06
CA ILE A 230 60.80 41.10 28.10
C ILE A 230 62.24 40.92 28.59
N THR A 231 62.69 39.68 28.82
CA THR A 231 64.07 39.42 29.26
C THR A 231 65.10 39.82 28.21
N VAL A 232 64.86 39.50 26.93
CA VAL A 232 65.76 39.90 25.83
C VAL A 232 65.84 41.42 25.69
N LEU A 233 64.70 42.11 25.78
CA LEU A 233 64.67 43.59 25.75
C LEU A 233 65.44 44.20 26.92
N PHE A 234 65.31 43.65 28.13
CA PHE A 234 66.05 44.11 29.30
C PHE A 234 67.57 44.00 29.11
N PHE A 235 68.08 42.86 28.61
CA PHE A 235 69.50 42.68 28.34
C PHE A 235 70.03 43.55 27.20
N LEU A 236 69.23 43.80 26.15
CA LEU A 236 69.60 44.73 25.07
C LEU A 236 69.69 46.17 25.58
N CYS A 237 68.71 46.63 26.38
CA CYS A 237 68.74 47.95 26.99
C CYS A 237 69.92 48.10 27.98
N ALA A 238 70.19 47.09 28.80
CA ALA A 238 71.33 47.09 29.72
C ALA A 238 72.67 47.09 28.96
N GLY A 239 72.80 46.32 27.88
CA GLY A 239 73.99 46.30 27.03
C GLY A 239 74.24 47.63 26.32
N LEU A 240 73.19 48.29 25.82
CA LEU A 240 73.28 49.64 25.26
C LEU A 240 73.68 50.65 26.34
N PHE A 241 73.08 50.59 27.53
CA PHE A 241 73.43 51.50 28.62
C PHE A 241 74.90 51.40 29.03
N VAL A 242 75.45 50.19 29.11
CA VAL A 242 76.87 49.95 29.41
C VAL A 242 77.78 50.39 28.26
N ALA A 243 77.33 50.33 27.00
CA ALA A 243 78.10 50.81 25.85
C ALA A 243 78.15 52.34 25.71
N PHE A 244 77.29 53.07 26.41
CA PHE A 244 77.20 54.54 26.38
C PHE A 244 77.80 55.23 27.63
N ILE A 245 78.34 54.47 28.58
CA ILE A 245 79.11 54.94 29.76
C ILE A 245 80.60 54.76 29.50
#